data_AF-A0AAD4L1E5-F1
#
_entry.id   AF-A0AAD4L1E5-F1
#
_cell.length_a   1.000
_cell.length_b   1.000
_cell.length_c   1.000
_cell.angle_alpha   90.00
_cell.angle_beta   90.00
_cell.angle_gamma   90.00
#
_symmetry.space_group_name_H-M   'P 1'
#
loop_
_entity.id
_entity.type
_entity.pdbx_description
1 polymer ?
#
loop_
_entity_poly.entity_id
_entity_poly.type
_entity_poly.pdbx_seq_one_letter_code
_entity_poly.pdbx_strand_id
1 'polypeptide(L)'
;MGRTGKLKKKSTSLNSRAARRETSPSADVDKSLRSMPRIEASSKSPAIHAVHASAGISKKKSKTKAISRAQRLRQQKNIERAEAVLDQLENKVAKSAGRAKIVKARSAQWEDLNSKNNIATKILQQAEDSDDEQVDLQQSSEGATNANRSVFAQPGDSIPPAEHGTIDEDDEIT
;
A
#
# COMPACT_ATOMS: atom_id res chain seq x y z
N MET A 1 19.23 -12.82 -2.20
CA MET A 1 18.17 -13.14 -3.20
C MET A 1 17.50 -14.44 -2.78
N GLY A 2 16.19 -14.42 -2.51
CA GLY A 2 15.45 -15.61 -2.08
C GLY A 2 15.33 -16.65 -3.21
N ARG A 3 15.41 -17.94 -2.87
CA ARG A 3 15.24 -19.04 -3.84
C ARG A 3 13.78 -19.09 -4.29
N THR A 4 13.52 -18.83 -5.57
CA THR A 4 12.17 -18.98 -6.15
C THR A 4 11.88 -20.45 -6.43
N GLY A 5 10.73 -20.94 -5.98
CA GLY A 5 10.31 -22.34 -6.18
C GLY A 5 10.21 -22.75 -7.65
N LYS A 6 10.33 -24.05 -7.91
CA LYS A 6 10.31 -24.64 -9.26
C LYS A 6 8.94 -24.43 -9.91
N LEU A 7 8.90 -23.69 -11.02
CA LEU A 7 7.66 -23.39 -11.77
C LEU A 7 7.08 -24.69 -12.34
N LYS A 8 5.86 -25.06 -11.93
CA LYS A 8 5.14 -26.19 -12.52
C LYS A 8 4.70 -25.84 -13.94
N LYS A 9 5.19 -26.58 -14.94
CA LYS A 9 4.70 -26.52 -16.32
C LYS A 9 3.29 -27.10 -16.34
N LYS A 10 2.29 -26.26 -16.62
CA LYS A 10 0.91 -26.70 -16.80
C LYS A 10 0.76 -27.28 -18.20
N SER A 11 0.10 -28.44 -18.33
CA SER A 11 -0.25 -28.99 -19.64
C SER A 11 -1.12 -27.98 -20.38
N THR A 12 -0.75 -27.69 -21.63
CA THR A 12 -1.54 -26.81 -22.49
C THR A 12 -2.88 -27.48 -22.76
N SER A 13 -3.98 -26.84 -22.42
CA SER A 13 -5.31 -27.42 -22.65
C SER A 13 -5.58 -27.57 -24.14
N LEU A 14 -6.33 -28.61 -24.51
CA LEU A 14 -6.65 -28.98 -25.89
C LEU A 14 -7.34 -27.84 -26.67
N ASN A 15 -8.07 -26.98 -25.96
CA ASN A 15 -8.81 -25.84 -26.53
C ASN A 15 -8.07 -24.49 -26.38
N SER A 16 -6.84 -24.48 -25.86
CA SER A 16 -6.08 -23.25 -25.67
C SER A 16 -5.71 -22.60 -27.01
N ARG A 17 -5.59 -21.26 -27.00
CA ARG A 17 -5.17 -20.49 -28.17
C ARG A 17 -3.81 -20.92 -28.73
N ALA A 18 -2.91 -21.42 -27.89
CA ALA A 18 -1.63 -22.00 -28.30
C ALA A 18 -1.82 -23.28 -29.12
N ALA A 19 -2.67 -24.22 -28.68
CA ALA A 19 -2.96 -25.46 -29.40
C ALA A 19 -3.55 -25.20 -30.80
N ARG A 20 -4.42 -24.20 -30.92
CA ARG A 20 -5.00 -23.76 -32.21
C ARG A 20 -3.99 -23.05 -33.12
N ARG A 21 -2.85 -22.59 -32.59
CA ARG A 21 -1.75 -22.01 -33.37
C ARG A 21 -0.81 -23.08 -33.89
N GLU A 22 -0.55 -24.13 -33.10
CA GLU A 22 0.23 -25.29 -33.53
C GLU A 22 -0.43 -26.05 -34.69
N THR A 23 -1.77 -26.09 -34.75
CA THR A 23 -2.51 -26.72 -35.87
C THR A 23 -2.77 -25.79 -37.05
N SER A 24 -2.17 -24.59 -37.09
CA SER A 24 -2.32 -23.69 -38.24
C SER A 24 -1.32 -24.07 -39.35
N PRO A 25 -1.75 -24.26 -40.62
CA PRO A 25 -0.88 -24.66 -41.74
C PRO A 25 0.25 -23.68 -42.11
N SER A 26 0.44 -22.57 -41.39
CA SER A 26 1.49 -21.57 -41.71
C SER A 26 2.83 -21.84 -41.01
N ALA A 27 2.96 -22.95 -40.27
CA ALA A 27 4.15 -23.25 -39.47
C ALA A 27 5.19 -24.16 -40.16
N ASP A 28 4.95 -24.64 -41.40
CA ASP A 28 6.01 -25.28 -42.17
C ASP A 28 6.84 -24.25 -42.94
N VAL A 29 7.42 -23.32 -42.19
CA VAL A 29 8.36 -22.33 -42.72
C VAL A 29 9.69 -23.03 -42.94
N ASP A 30 10.13 -23.17 -44.18
CA ASP A 30 11.38 -23.81 -44.55
C ASP A 30 12.56 -23.23 -43.73
N LYS A 31 13.21 -24.08 -42.92
CA LYS A 31 14.22 -23.66 -41.93
C LYS A 31 15.64 -23.57 -42.54
N SER A 32 15.73 -23.71 -43.86
CA SER A 32 16.95 -23.60 -44.67
C SER A 32 17.67 -22.25 -44.52
N LEU A 33 16.96 -21.18 -44.15
CA LEU A 33 17.55 -19.86 -43.87
C LEU A 33 18.18 -19.73 -42.48
N ARG A 34 18.05 -20.75 -41.61
CA ARG A 34 18.56 -20.70 -40.23
C ARG A 34 20.01 -21.18 -40.10
N SER A 35 20.52 -21.90 -41.10
CA SER A 35 21.92 -22.38 -41.13
C SER A 35 22.86 -21.42 -41.88
N MET A 36 22.34 -20.40 -42.55
CA MET A 36 23.20 -19.41 -43.21
C MET A 36 23.94 -18.57 -42.15
N PRO A 37 25.25 -18.35 -42.30
CA PRO A 37 25.99 -17.49 -41.40
C PRO A 37 25.38 -16.09 -41.44
N ARG A 38 25.09 -15.54 -40.26
CA ARG A 38 24.61 -14.17 -40.13
C ARG A 38 25.71 -13.25 -40.66
N ILE A 39 25.38 -12.42 -41.66
CA ILE A 39 26.27 -11.35 -42.10
C ILE A 39 26.48 -10.46 -40.88
N GLU A 40 27.66 -10.53 -40.27
CA GLU A 40 28.04 -9.64 -39.17
C GLU A 40 27.96 -8.21 -39.71
N ALA A 41 27.11 -7.41 -39.07
CA ALA A 41 26.83 -6.07 -39.52
C ALA A 41 28.12 -5.27 -39.58
N SER A 42 28.40 -4.68 -40.74
CA SER A 42 29.47 -3.71 -40.96
C SER A 42 29.58 -2.75 -39.78
N SER A 43 30.81 -2.57 -39.31
CA SER A 43 31.22 -1.68 -38.22
C SER A 43 30.34 -0.43 -38.10
N LYS A 44 29.59 -0.36 -36.98
CA LYS A 44 29.14 0.85 -36.29
C LYS A 44 29.06 2.09 -37.19
N SER A 45 28.00 2.19 -37.98
CA SER A 45 27.57 3.49 -38.50
C SER A 45 27.40 4.45 -37.31
N PRO A 46 27.85 5.72 -37.39
CA PRO A 46 27.71 6.66 -36.29
C PRO A 46 26.23 6.76 -35.92
N ALA A 47 25.93 6.69 -34.62
CA ALA A 47 24.56 6.69 -34.12
C ALA A 47 23.87 8.02 -34.45
N ILE A 48 23.21 8.10 -35.61
CA ILE A 48 22.28 9.19 -36.01
C ILE A 48 20.97 9.12 -35.19
N HIS A 49 20.95 8.38 -34.07
CA HIS A 49 19.76 8.25 -33.23
C HIS A 49 19.45 9.50 -32.39
N ALA A 50 20.44 10.36 -32.15
CA ALA A 50 20.24 11.60 -31.39
C ALA A 50 19.52 12.69 -32.21
N VAL A 51 19.73 12.73 -33.53
CA VAL A 51 19.11 13.73 -34.42
C VAL A 51 17.62 13.43 -34.65
N HIS A 52 17.19 12.17 -34.55
CA HIS A 52 15.79 11.76 -34.73
C HIS A 52 14.96 11.70 -33.43
N ALA A 53 15.57 11.84 -32.25
CA ALA A 53 14.83 11.81 -30.99
C ALA A 53 13.81 12.96 -30.86
N SER A 54 14.02 14.06 -31.59
CA SER A 54 13.17 15.26 -31.54
C SER A 54 12.70 15.79 -32.91
N ALA A 55 13.02 15.12 -34.02
CA ALA A 55 12.88 15.69 -35.37
C ALA A 55 11.80 15.07 -36.29
N GLY A 56 10.68 14.53 -35.76
CA GLY A 56 9.69 13.91 -36.66
C GLY A 56 8.22 13.85 -36.24
N ILE A 57 7.90 13.88 -34.95
CA ILE A 57 6.51 13.85 -34.50
C ILE A 57 6.23 15.04 -33.59
N SER A 58 6.20 16.24 -34.18
CA SER A 58 5.37 17.30 -33.62
C SER A 58 3.93 17.02 -34.05
N LYS A 59 3.16 16.28 -33.23
CA LYS A 59 1.71 16.29 -33.44
C LYS A 59 1.28 17.74 -33.32
N LYS A 60 0.76 18.33 -34.40
CA LYS A 60 0.17 19.68 -34.35
C LYS A 60 -0.78 19.66 -33.15
N LYS A 61 -0.51 20.48 -32.13
CA LYS A 61 -1.42 20.62 -31.00
C LYS A 61 -2.71 21.14 -31.60
N SER A 62 -3.65 20.25 -31.94
CA SER A 62 -4.90 20.65 -32.54
C SER A 62 -5.55 21.57 -31.51
N LYS A 63 -5.86 22.80 -31.92
CA LYS A 63 -6.66 23.73 -31.11
C LYS A 63 -7.79 22.91 -30.49
N THR A 64 -7.88 22.93 -29.16
CA THR A 64 -8.74 22.07 -28.37
C THR A 64 -10.14 22.10 -28.96
N LYS A 65 -10.50 21.02 -29.66
CA LYS A 65 -11.86 20.86 -30.18
C LYS A 65 -12.79 20.90 -28.97
N ALA A 66 -13.95 21.53 -29.13
CA ALA A 66 -14.96 21.53 -28.09
C ALA A 66 -15.24 20.07 -27.66
N ILE A 67 -15.10 19.82 -26.37
CA ILE A 67 -15.28 18.49 -25.77
C ILE A 67 -16.73 18.05 -26.03
N SER A 68 -16.90 16.86 -26.60
CA SER A 68 -18.23 16.27 -26.79
C SER A 68 -18.95 16.07 -25.44
N ARG A 69 -20.28 16.16 -25.43
CA ARG A 69 -21.11 15.92 -24.23
C ARG A 69 -20.73 14.62 -23.52
N ALA A 70 -20.53 13.54 -24.27
CA ALA A 70 -20.15 12.24 -23.71
C ALA A 70 -18.79 12.26 -23.01
N GLN A 71 -17.83 13.01 -23.55
CA GLN A 71 -16.50 13.17 -22.94
C GLN A 71 -16.58 14.04 -21.69
N ARG A 72 -17.42 15.09 -21.69
CA ARG A 72 -17.69 15.91 -20.49
C ARG A 72 -18.30 15.08 -19.36
N LEU A 73 -19.29 14.25 -19.66
CA LEU A 73 -19.89 13.33 -18.68
C LEU A 73 -18.87 12.34 -18.11
N ARG A 74 -17.95 11.81 -18.93
CA ARG A 74 -16.86 10.95 -18.44
C ARG A 74 -15.90 11.72 -17.53
N GLN A 75 -15.57 12.96 -17.90
CA GLN A 75 -14.71 13.82 -17.09
C GLN A 75 -15.35 14.12 -15.73
N GLN A 76 -16.63 14.48 -15.70
CA GLN A 76 -17.39 14.71 -14.46
C GLN A 76 -17.37 13.47 -13.56
N LYS A 77 -17.72 12.30 -14.09
CA LYS A 77 -17.65 11.03 -13.35
C LYS A 77 -16.26 10.69 -12.82
N ASN A 78 -15.21 11.07 -13.55
CA ASN A 78 -13.83 10.83 -13.11
C ASN A 78 -13.42 11.81 -12.00
N ILE A 79 -13.91 13.04 -12.04
CA ILE A 79 -13.71 14.02 -10.98
C ILE A 79 -14.42 13.54 -9.70
N GLU A 80 -15.69 13.14 -9.80
CA GLU A 80 -16.47 12.57 -8.68
C GLU A 80 -15.75 11.37 -8.04
N ARG A 81 -15.19 10.47 -8.85
CA ARG A 81 -14.39 9.33 -8.34
C ARG A 81 -13.09 9.78 -7.67
N ALA A 82 -12.43 10.81 -8.19
CA ALA A 82 -11.20 11.32 -7.60
C ALA A 82 -11.48 11.96 -6.23
N GLU A 83 -12.57 12.70 -6.10
CA GLU A 83 -13.05 13.28 -4.84
C GLU A 83 -13.33 12.18 -3.80
N ALA A 84 -14.06 11.13 -4.17
CA ALA A 84 -14.31 10.00 -3.27
C ALA A 84 -13.01 9.28 -2.81
N VAL A 85 -12.00 9.20 -3.68
CA VAL A 85 -10.69 8.60 -3.32
C VAL A 85 -9.90 9.53 -2.39
N LEU A 86 -9.99 10.85 -2.57
CA LEU A 86 -9.39 11.83 -1.66
C LEU A 86 -9.99 11.71 -0.25
N ASP A 87 -11.31 11.64 -0.13
CA ASP A 87 -11.98 11.46 1.16
C ASP A 87 -11.54 10.17 1.86
N GLN A 88 -11.40 9.07 1.11
CA GLN A 88 -10.89 7.81 1.65
C GLN A 88 -9.44 7.93 2.12
N LEU A 89 -8.61 8.65 1.35
CA LEU A 89 -7.20 8.87 1.70
C LEU A 89 -7.11 9.70 2.98
N GLU A 90 -7.85 10.80 3.07
CA GLU A 90 -7.88 11.66 4.25
C GLU A 90 -8.29 10.87 5.50
N ASN A 91 -9.37 10.09 5.40
CA ASN A 91 -9.82 9.21 6.48
C ASN A 91 -8.75 8.18 6.91
N LYS A 92 -8.03 7.58 5.95
CA LYS A 92 -6.95 6.62 6.24
C LYS A 92 -5.76 7.32 6.89
N VAL A 93 -5.40 8.51 6.43
CA VAL A 93 -4.32 9.32 7.01
C VAL A 93 -4.67 9.72 8.44
N ALA A 94 -5.87 10.24 8.69
CA ALA A 94 -6.33 10.59 10.03
C ALA A 94 -6.29 9.37 10.99
N LYS A 95 -6.80 8.22 10.55
CA LYS A 95 -6.73 6.96 11.33
C LYS A 95 -5.30 6.51 11.59
N SER A 96 -4.42 6.60 10.59
CA SER A 96 -3.01 6.20 10.73
C SER A 96 -2.25 7.11 11.70
N ALA A 97 -2.47 8.43 11.62
CA ALA A 97 -1.89 9.40 12.53
C ALA A 97 -2.38 9.20 13.96
N GLY A 98 -3.68 8.90 14.16
CA GLY A 98 -4.22 8.53 15.46
C GLY A 98 -3.56 7.29 16.06
N ARG A 99 -3.39 6.23 15.27
CA ARG A 99 -2.68 5.01 15.70
C ARG A 99 -1.21 5.29 16.03
N ALA A 100 -0.53 6.08 15.22
CA ALA A 100 0.86 6.46 15.45
C ALA A 100 1.04 7.23 16.78
N LYS A 101 0.11 8.15 17.09
CA LYS A 101 0.09 8.86 18.39
C LYS A 101 -0.05 7.89 19.56
N ILE A 102 -0.95 6.90 19.47
CA ILE A 102 -1.15 5.89 20.52
C ILE A 102 0.12 5.04 20.72
N VAL A 103 0.75 4.59 19.62
CA VAL A 103 1.99 3.82 19.70
C VAL A 103 3.11 4.63 20.33
N LYS A 104 3.27 5.91 19.95
CA LYS A 104 4.28 6.81 20.52
C LYS A 104 4.02 7.11 22.01
N ALA A 105 2.76 7.32 22.39
CA ALA A 105 2.40 7.51 23.79
C ALA A 105 2.73 6.26 24.63
N ARG A 106 2.41 5.08 24.09
CA ARG A 106 2.74 3.81 24.73
C ARG A 106 4.25 3.59 24.82
N SER A 107 5.02 3.87 23.77
CA SER A 107 6.48 3.71 23.80
C SER A 107 7.11 4.63 24.85
N ALA A 108 6.67 5.88 24.95
CA ALA A 108 7.13 6.81 25.99
C ALA A 108 6.81 6.30 27.40
N GLN A 109 5.57 5.83 27.64
CA GLN A 109 5.19 5.22 28.92
C GLN A 109 6.06 4.01 29.28
N TRP A 110 6.40 3.18 28.29
CA TRP A 110 7.29 2.03 28.48
C TRP A 110 8.74 2.44 28.76
N GLU A 111 9.26 3.45 28.06
CA GLU A 111 10.59 3.99 28.34
C GLU A 111 10.68 4.62 29.73
N ASP A 112 9.63 5.33 30.18
CA ASP A 112 9.58 5.89 31.54
C ASP A 112 9.56 4.81 32.62
N LEU A 113 8.73 3.77 32.44
CA LEU A 113 8.67 2.64 33.37
C LEU A 113 9.98 1.86 33.40
N ASN A 114 10.58 1.60 32.24
CA ASN A 114 11.87 0.92 32.17
C ASN A 114 13.00 1.78 32.72
N SER A 115 13.01 3.09 32.48
CA SER A 115 14.00 3.99 33.08
C SER A 115 13.90 3.99 34.60
N LYS A 116 12.67 4.06 35.16
CA LYS A 116 12.44 3.96 36.61
C LYS A 116 12.87 2.61 37.17
N ASN A 117 12.55 1.50 36.50
CA ASN A 117 12.95 0.16 36.92
C ASN A 117 14.48 -0.04 36.80
N ASN A 118 15.12 0.49 35.76
CA ASN A 118 16.57 0.43 35.61
C ASN A 118 17.30 1.27 36.67
N ILE A 119 16.74 2.43 37.06
CA ILE A 119 17.26 3.22 38.17
C ILE A 119 17.07 2.48 39.49
N ALA A 120 15.87 1.94 39.75
CA ALA A 120 15.59 1.20 40.98
C ALA A 120 16.45 -0.06 41.11
N THR A 121 16.63 -0.82 40.03
CA THR A 121 17.53 -1.99 40.02
C THR A 121 18.98 -1.59 40.20
N LYS A 122 19.44 -0.50 39.57
CA LYS A 122 20.79 0.01 39.78
C LYS A 122 21.00 0.44 41.24
N ILE A 123 20.04 1.13 41.85
CA ILE A 123 20.09 1.52 43.27
C ILE A 123 20.15 0.28 44.17
N LEU A 124 19.33 -0.74 43.89
CA LEU A 124 19.34 -1.98 44.67
C LEU A 124 20.68 -2.71 44.55
N GLN A 125 21.24 -2.78 43.35
CA GLN A 125 22.53 -3.41 43.09
C GLN A 125 23.68 -2.63 43.74
N GLN A 126 23.61 -1.30 43.73
CA GLN A 126 24.57 -0.45 44.42
C GLN A 126 24.45 -0.56 45.95
N ALA A 127 23.24 -0.76 46.49
CA ALA A 127 23.03 -1.00 47.91
C ALA A 127 23.46 -2.41 48.37
N GLU A 128 23.48 -3.39 47.47
CA GLU A 128 24.02 -4.73 47.73
C GLU A 128 25.57 -4.77 47.62
N ASP A 129 26.18 -3.90 46.80
CA ASP A 129 27.64 -3.78 46.64
C ASP A 129 28.29 -2.73 47.58
N SER A 130 27.54 -1.76 48.11
CA SER A 130 27.99 -0.76 49.10
C SER A 130 27.45 -1.07 50.49
N ASP A 131 28.15 -1.95 51.20
CA ASP A 131 28.11 -2.00 52.67
C ASP A 131 29.03 -0.92 53.31
N ASP A 132 29.51 0.06 52.51
CA ASP A 132 30.22 1.24 52.96
C ASP A 132 29.88 2.46 52.05
N GLU A 133 29.53 3.57 52.69
CA GLU A 133 29.34 4.95 52.17
C GLU A 133 27.93 5.38 51.70
N GLN A 134 27.39 6.33 52.47
CA GLN A 134 26.09 6.97 52.41
C GLN A 134 26.10 8.11 51.37
N VAL A 135 25.23 8.05 50.35
CA VAL A 135 25.06 9.16 49.39
C VAL A 135 23.61 9.65 49.32
N ASP A 136 23.44 10.87 49.83
CA ASP A 136 22.25 11.72 49.82
C ASP A 136 21.75 11.98 48.39
N LEU A 137 20.51 11.57 48.09
CA LEU A 137 19.87 11.84 46.80
C LEU A 137 18.64 12.74 47.02
N GLN A 138 18.88 14.04 46.88
CA GLN A 138 17.88 15.10 46.93
C GLN A 138 16.67 14.81 46.04
N GLN A 139 15.52 14.77 46.72
CA GLN A 139 14.20 14.55 46.16
C GLN A 139 13.64 15.89 45.66
N SER A 140 13.74 16.18 44.36
CA SER A 140 12.96 17.27 43.73
C SER A 140 11.68 16.71 43.12
N SER A 141 10.62 16.59 43.95
CA SER A 141 9.27 16.31 43.48
C SER A 141 8.47 17.61 43.38
N GLU A 142 8.35 18.14 42.16
CA GLU A 142 7.39 19.21 41.84
C GLU A 142 6.34 18.67 40.87
N GLY A 143 5.09 18.98 41.18
CA GLY A 143 3.92 18.19 40.85
C GLY A 143 3.38 18.31 39.43
N ALA A 144 2.54 17.34 39.09
CA ALA A 144 1.41 17.54 38.19
C ALA A 144 0.31 16.53 38.55
N THR A 145 -0.70 17.04 39.23
CA THR A 145 -1.99 16.39 39.42
C THR A 145 -2.63 16.18 38.05
N ASN A 146 -3.02 14.94 37.72
CA ASN A 146 -4.17 14.78 36.84
C ASN A 146 -4.89 13.45 37.10
N ALA A 147 -6.01 13.59 37.80
CA ALA A 147 -6.98 12.54 37.97
C ALA A 147 -7.68 12.29 36.63
N ASN A 148 -7.35 11.17 35.98
CA ASN A 148 -8.22 10.56 34.98
C ASN A 148 -8.40 9.09 35.32
N ARG A 149 -9.38 8.84 36.20
CA ARG A 149 -9.92 7.53 36.50
C ARG A 149 -10.59 6.99 35.24
N SER A 150 -9.88 6.12 34.52
CA SER A 150 -10.44 5.33 33.42
C SER A 150 -11.50 4.39 33.97
N VAL A 151 -12.78 4.72 33.77
CA VAL A 151 -13.90 3.79 33.99
C VAL A 151 -13.79 2.71 32.92
N PHE A 152 -13.25 1.56 33.32
CA PHE A 152 -13.33 0.32 32.57
C PHE A 152 -14.80 -0.12 32.57
N ALA A 153 -15.53 0.19 31.49
CA ALA A 153 -16.89 -0.31 31.29
C ALA A 153 -16.82 -1.79 30.88
N GLN A 154 -17.55 -2.63 31.60
CA GLN A 154 -17.72 -4.04 31.25
C GLN A 154 -18.53 -4.21 29.96
N PRO A 155 -18.26 -5.25 29.15
CA PRO A 155 -19.06 -5.55 27.97
C PRO A 155 -20.29 -6.35 28.39
N GLY A 156 -21.44 -5.70 28.48
CA GLY A 156 -22.68 -6.37 28.81
C GLY A 156 -23.86 -5.43 28.75
N ASP A 157 -24.29 -5.08 27.54
CA ASP A 157 -25.69 -4.74 27.29
C ASP A 157 -26.08 -5.24 25.90
N SER A 158 -27.04 -6.16 25.92
CA SER A 158 -27.75 -6.77 24.82
C SER A 158 -28.44 -5.73 23.94
N ILE A 159 -28.10 -5.72 22.67
CA ILE A 159 -28.80 -4.98 21.61
C ILE A 159 -30.21 -5.60 21.47
N PRO A 160 -31.31 -4.84 21.53
CA PRO A 160 -32.62 -5.36 21.19
C PRO A 160 -32.68 -5.67 19.68
N PRO A 161 -33.33 -6.77 19.25
CA PRO A 161 -33.43 -7.10 17.83
C PRO A 161 -34.20 -6.00 17.09
N ALA A 162 -33.59 -5.49 16.02
CA ALA A 162 -34.23 -4.53 15.12
C ALA A 162 -35.47 -5.18 14.49
N GLU A 163 -36.62 -4.53 14.67
CA GLU A 163 -37.87 -4.93 14.01
C GLU A 163 -37.70 -4.78 12.50
N HIS A 164 -37.99 -5.87 11.79
CA HIS A 164 -38.07 -5.88 10.33
C HIS A 164 -39.32 -5.09 9.93
N GLY A 165 -39.13 -3.88 9.41
CA GLY A 165 -40.17 -3.16 8.70
C GLY A 165 -40.68 -4.01 7.54
N THR A 166 -41.97 -4.31 7.57
CA THR A 166 -42.72 -4.96 6.49
C THR A 166 -42.53 -4.16 5.22
N ILE A 167 -41.93 -4.79 4.21
CA ILE A 167 -41.94 -4.30 2.83
C ILE A 167 -43.41 -4.39 2.38
N ASP A 168 -44.04 -3.24 2.14
CA ASP A 168 -45.30 -3.16 1.40
C ASP A 168 -45.03 -3.72 0.00
N GLU A 169 -45.40 -4.99 -0.20
CA GLU A 169 -45.53 -5.61 -1.50
C GLU A 169 -46.90 -5.24 -2.06
N ASP A 170 -47.04 -4.03 -2.60
CA ASP A 170 -48.11 -3.67 -3.55
C ASP A 170 -47.83 -2.26 -4.09
N ASP A 171 -46.95 -2.16 -5.08
CA ASP A 171 -47.05 -1.16 -6.15
C ASP A 171 -46.06 -1.49 -7.29
N GLU A 172 -46.63 -1.76 -8.47
CA GLU A 172 -46.01 -1.67 -9.79
C GLU A 172 -45.30 -2.93 -10.38
N ILE A 173 -46.11 -3.89 -10.82
CA ILE A 173 -45.82 -4.71 -12.02
C ILE A 173 -46.89 -4.43 -13.09
N THR A 174 -46.39 -4.18 -14.30
CA THR A 174 -47.12 -3.98 -15.57
C THR A 174 -47.96 -5.18 -15.98
#